data_AF-A0A8C5P9V9-F1
#
_entry.id   AF-A0A8C5P9V9-F1
#
_cell.length_a   1.000
_cell.length_b   1.000
_cell.length_c   1.000
_cell.angle_alpha   90.00
_cell.angle_beta   90.00
_cell.angle_gamma   90.00
#
_symmetry.space_group_name_H-M   'P 1'
#
loop_
_entity.id
_entity.type
_entity.pdbx_description
1 polymer ?
#
loop_
_entity_poly.entity_id
_entity_poly.type
_entity_poly.pdbx_seq_one_letter_code
_entity_poly.pdbx_strand_id
1 'polypeptide(L)'
;MKRLQTVQGAAPGGKPPAKLFVPENEREEVLNIYHDNKTSGHMGITKTVSNISKLLWWPTLRRDVKDYIAVCEVCSRQKSPKTAPIGLLQPLPIPERPWSHVAMDFIVDLPESRGNTVILTVIDRFSKMGHYVPLRKLPSAAELVPIFISNVVRIHGVPLEIVSDRGTQFISRFWRGFCKNVGIDLSFSSAYHPQTNGAAERANQNVEKYLRCFISEQQDNWSDLLPWAEYALNSAVSESTGHSPFFAVYGFDPPVLPATFPDTTIPALDEQLASLKETWGRVRRALEESSAIQKTKADRHRRQAPVYQVGDRVWLSSRNIKLLVPSMKLAPRYIGPYKILRRINPVSYALALPSHFKIHNVFHVHLLKPLLCNRYTKVHAPPPPISVEGEEEFEVKAILGARIS
;
A
#
# COMPACT_ATOMS: atom_id res chain seq x y z
N MET A 1 41.82 23.00 -27.14
CA MET A 1 42.79 21.91 -26.91
C MET A 1 44.13 22.52 -26.52
N LYS A 2 44.31 22.89 -25.25
CA LYS A 2 45.66 23.09 -24.71
C LYS A 2 46.26 21.69 -24.50
N ARG A 3 47.50 21.48 -24.96
CA ARG A 3 48.22 20.21 -24.81
C ARG A 3 48.26 19.82 -23.33
N LEU A 4 47.59 18.73 -22.98
CA LEU A 4 47.85 18.02 -21.73
C LEU A 4 49.32 17.58 -21.78
N GLN A 5 50.16 18.24 -21.00
CA GLN A 5 51.57 17.89 -20.90
C GLN A 5 51.71 16.59 -20.13
N THR A 6 52.52 15.68 -20.67
CA THR A 6 52.96 14.48 -19.98
C THR A 6 53.91 14.90 -18.85
N VAL A 7 53.37 15.31 -17.71
CA VAL A 7 54.18 15.56 -16.51
C VAL A 7 54.62 14.21 -15.97
N GLN A 8 55.89 13.86 -16.19
CA GLN A 8 56.56 12.76 -15.49
C GLN A 8 56.79 13.18 -14.03
N GLY A 9 55.75 13.06 -13.22
CA GLY A 9 55.81 13.10 -11.76
C GLY A 9 55.30 11.79 -11.20
N ALA A 10 56.08 11.16 -10.32
CA ALA A 10 55.78 9.86 -9.72
C ALA A 10 54.37 9.85 -9.08
N ALA A 11 53.50 8.96 -9.54
CA ALA A 11 52.16 8.79 -9.01
C ALA A 11 52.16 7.82 -7.81
N PRO A 12 51.50 8.15 -6.69
CA PRO A 12 51.32 7.19 -5.59
C PRO A 12 50.19 6.20 -5.95
N GLY A 13 50.55 4.92 -6.05
CA GLY A 13 49.70 3.74 -5.85
C GLY A 13 48.47 3.53 -6.75
N GLY A 14 48.54 2.52 -7.64
CA GLY A 14 47.34 1.84 -8.18
C GLY A 14 46.83 2.27 -9.56
N LYS A 15 47.70 2.81 -10.43
CA LYS A 15 47.32 3.18 -11.80
C LYS A 15 46.91 1.92 -12.61
N PRO A 16 45.68 1.85 -13.17
CA PRO A 16 45.34 0.80 -14.13
C PRO A 16 46.11 1.02 -15.45
N PRO A 17 46.55 -0.05 -16.14
CA PRO A 17 47.31 0.08 -17.37
C PRO A 17 46.50 0.84 -18.45
N ALA A 18 47.16 1.74 -19.18
CA ALA A 18 46.66 2.53 -20.32
C ALA A 18 45.73 3.75 -20.06
N LYS A 19 45.63 4.29 -18.83
CA LYS A 19 44.86 5.53 -18.58
C LYS A 19 45.74 6.75 -18.24
N LEU A 20 45.32 7.94 -18.63
CA LEU A 20 45.97 9.20 -18.28
C LEU A 20 45.52 9.67 -16.89
N PHE A 21 46.48 10.06 -16.06
CA PHE A 21 46.20 10.60 -14.74
C PHE A 21 45.75 12.06 -14.85
N VAL A 22 44.71 12.47 -14.10
CA VAL A 22 44.21 13.85 -14.08
C VAL A 22 44.60 14.54 -12.77
N PRO A 23 45.47 15.57 -12.80
CA PRO A 23 45.79 16.43 -11.66
C PRO A 23 44.55 17.11 -11.09
N GLU A 24 44.57 17.43 -9.80
CA GLU A 24 43.39 17.95 -9.07
C GLU A 24 42.82 19.25 -9.68
N ASN A 25 43.70 20.15 -10.11
CA ASN A 25 43.34 21.42 -10.75
C ASN A 25 42.68 21.29 -12.13
N GLU A 26 42.71 20.11 -12.76
CA GLU A 26 42.11 19.86 -14.09
C GLU A 26 40.81 19.04 -13.99
N ARG A 27 40.47 18.50 -12.81
CA ARG A 27 39.32 17.59 -12.65
C ARG A 27 37.99 18.27 -12.92
N GLU A 28 37.84 19.53 -12.52
CA GLU A 28 36.59 20.28 -12.74
C GLU A 28 36.30 20.48 -14.24
N GLU A 29 37.33 20.84 -15.02
CA GLU A 29 37.21 20.99 -16.48
C GLU A 29 36.82 19.65 -17.13
N VAL A 30 37.44 18.55 -16.69
CA VAL A 30 37.07 17.20 -17.13
C VAL A 30 35.62 16.87 -16.77
N LEU A 31 35.18 17.17 -15.55
CA LEU A 31 33.80 16.90 -15.13
C LEU A 31 32.80 17.71 -15.96
N ASN A 32 33.08 18.99 -16.24
CA ASN A 32 32.25 19.82 -17.12
C ASN A 32 32.16 19.24 -18.53
N ILE A 33 33.27 18.82 -19.14
CA ILE A 33 33.28 18.23 -20.49
C ILE A 33 32.45 16.94 -20.54
N TYR A 34 32.61 16.07 -19.55
CA TYR A 34 32.00 14.73 -19.55
C TYR A 34 30.60 14.67 -18.90
N HIS A 35 30.11 15.78 -18.35
CA HIS A 35 28.76 15.90 -17.79
C HIS A 35 27.91 16.98 -18.49
N ASP A 36 28.40 18.21 -18.59
CA ASP A 36 27.62 19.40 -18.99
C ASP A 36 27.56 19.60 -20.50
N ASN A 37 28.55 19.10 -21.24
CA ASN A 37 28.59 19.28 -22.69
C ASN A 37 27.35 18.66 -23.36
N LYS A 38 26.85 19.30 -24.42
CA LYS A 38 25.72 18.81 -25.24
C LYS A 38 25.90 17.37 -25.69
N THR A 39 27.13 16.95 -25.99
CA THR A 39 27.46 15.58 -26.39
C THR A 39 27.45 14.58 -25.23
N SER A 40 27.60 15.07 -23.99
CA SER A 40 27.62 14.29 -22.75
C SER A 40 26.25 14.18 -22.09
N GLY A 41 25.34 15.15 -22.32
CA GLY A 41 23.91 15.04 -22.07
C GLY A 41 23.48 14.88 -20.61
N HIS A 42 24.22 15.47 -19.66
CA HIS A 42 23.93 15.40 -18.22
C HIS A 42 23.66 13.97 -17.73
N MET A 43 24.46 12.99 -18.16
CA MET A 43 24.21 11.58 -17.83
C MET A 43 24.39 11.30 -16.32
N GLY A 44 23.81 10.19 -15.84
CA GLY A 44 23.95 9.77 -14.44
C GLY A 44 25.35 9.27 -14.09
N ILE A 45 25.67 9.23 -12.79
CA ILE A 45 26.98 8.90 -12.22
C ILE A 45 27.67 7.72 -12.92
N THR A 46 26.99 6.58 -13.08
CA THR A 46 27.58 5.38 -13.69
C THR A 46 28.05 5.61 -15.12
N LYS A 47 27.26 6.32 -15.94
CA LYS A 47 27.59 6.60 -17.35
C LYS A 47 28.73 7.61 -17.46
N THR A 48 28.68 8.68 -16.65
CA THR A 48 29.74 9.70 -16.62
C THR A 48 31.07 9.09 -16.16
N VAL A 49 31.09 8.31 -15.08
CA VAL A 49 32.29 7.58 -14.63
C VAL A 49 32.79 6.63 -15.72
N SER A 50 31.89 5.89 -16.38
CA SER A 50 32.28 4.95 -17.44
C SER A 50 32.92 5.65 -18.63
N ASN A 51 32.43 6.84 -19.02
CA ASN A 51 32.99 7.59 -20.14
C ASN A 51 34.35 8.21 -19.80
N ILE A 52 34.49 8.82 -18.62
CA ILE A 52 35.77 9.37 -18.16
C ILE A 52 36.80 8.23 -18.04
N SER A 53 36.40 7.09 -17.48
CA SER A 53 37.25 5.92 -17.24
C SER A 53 37.77 5.26 -18.52
N LYS A 54 37.33 5.64 -19.73
CA LYS A 54 37.89 5.11 -20.98
C LYS A 54 39.29 5.62 -21.24
N LEU A 55 39.58 6.86 -20.85
CA LEU A 55 40.84 7.55 -21.17
C LEU A 55 41.54 8.11 -19.93
N LEU A 56 40.76 8.51 -18.92
CA LEU A 56 41.23 9.28 -17.77
C LEU A 56 41.04 8.50 -16.46
N TRP A 57 41.87 8.79 -15.47
CA TRP A 57 41.79 8.19 -14.14
C TRP A 57 42.35 9.11 -13.05
N TRP A 58 41.72 9.07 -11.88
CA TRP A 58 42.26 9.57 -10.61
C TRP A 58 41.59 8.82 -9.43
N PRO A 59 42.18 8.80 -8.23
CA PRO A 59 41.72 7.94 -7.12
C PRO A 59 40.26 8.16 -6.69
N THR A 60 39.78 9.40 -6.73
CA THR A 60 38.45 9.80 -6.25
C THR A 60 37.40 9.96 -7.35
N LEU A 61 37.67 9.54 -8.59
CA LEU A 61 36.81 9.76 -9.78
C LEU A 61 35.32 9.55 -9.51
N ARG A 62 34.94 8.40 -8.93
CA ARG A 62 33.52 8.10 -8.69
C ARG A 62 32.89 9.03 -7.65
N ARG A 63 33.66 9.44 -6.63
CA ARG A 63 33.22 10.38 -5.60
C ARG A 63 33.06 11.77 -6.19
N ASP A 64 34.07 12.25 -6.92
CA ASP A 64 34.06 13.60 -7.50
C ASP A 64 32.94 13.75 -8.54
N VAL A 65 32.69 12.72 -9.38
CA VAL A 65 31.53 12.70 -10.30
C VAL A 65 30.20 12.72 -9.54
N LYS A 66 30.09 11.99 -8.43
CA LYS A 66 28.87 11.99 -7.62
C LYS A 66 28.62 13.37 -7.01
N ASP A 67 29.65 13.98 -6.42
CA ASP A 67 29.55 15.27 -5.74
C ASP A 67 29.24 16.38 -6.76
N TYR A 68 29.89 16.35 -7.94
CA TYR A 68 29.60 17.27 -9.05
C TYR A 68 28.17 17.18 -9.57
N ILE A 69 27.66 15.97 -9.82
CA ILE A 69 26.28 15.77 -10.29
C ILE A 69 25.26 16.16 -9.21
N ALA A 70 25.59 15.97 -7.93
CA ALA A 70 24.69 16.30 -6.81
C ALA A 70 24.43 17.82 -6.70
N VAL A 71 25.38 18.66 -7.14
CA VAL A 71 25.24 20.13 -7.15
C VAL A 71 24.92 20.70 -8.53
N CYS A 72 24.84 19.85 -9.57
CA CYS A 72 24.48 20.29 -10.92
C CYS A 72 23.04 20.81 -10.93
N GLU A 73 22.87 22.10 -11.22
CA GLU A 73 21.58 22.79 -11.24
C GLU A 73 20.63 22.19 -12.29
N VAL A 74 21.14 21.91 -13.50
CA VAL A 74 20.33 21.32 -14.59
C VAL A 74 19.80 19.95 -14.18
N CYS A 75 20.64 19.10 -13.59
CA CYS A 75 20.21 17.79 -13.10
C CYS A 75 19.19 17.92 -11.96
N SER A 76 19.42 18.84 -11.03
CA SER A 76 18.56 19.04 -9.86
C SER A 76 17.17 19.56 -10.24
N ARG A 77 17.09 20.45 -11.24
CA ARG A 77 15.82 21.00 -11.74
C ARG A 77 15.05 20.02 -12.62
N GLN A 78 15.74 19.22 -13.44
CA GLN A 78 15.10 18.44 -14.51
C GLN A 78 14.86 16.97 -14.18
N LYS A 79 15.64 16.37 -13.27
CA LYS A 79 15.51 14.94 -12.96
C LYS A 79 14.65 14.72 -11.73
N SER A 80 13.66 13.83 -11.86
CA SER A 80 12.84 13.42 -10.73
C SER A 80 13.71 12.78 -9.63
N PRO A 81 13.51 13.15 -8.35
CA PRO A 81 14.16 12.49 -7.24
C PRO A 81 13.84 10.99 -7.23
N LYS A 82 14.84 10.14 -6.98
CA LYS A 82 14.64 8.69 -6.77
C LYS A 82 14.43 8.32 -5.31
N THR A 83 14.34 9.31 -4.43
CA THR A 83 14.11 9.13 -2.99
C THR A 83 12.63 8.96 -2.70
N ALA A 84 12.31 8.27 -1.60
CA ALA A 84 10.95 8.27 -1.08
C ALA A 84 10.47 9.72 -0.82
N PRO A 85 9.16 10.00 -0.96
CA PRO A 85 8.60 11.31 -0.65
C PRO A 85 9.02 11.78 0.74
N ILE A 86 9.37 13.06 0.86
CA ILE A 86 9.69 13.69 2.14
C ILE A 86 8.37 13.97 2.87
N GLY A 87 8.32 13.66 4.17
CA GLY A 87 7.13 13.79 5.02
C GLY A 87 6.52 12.43 5.36
N LEU A 88 6.32 12.17 6.65
CA LEU A 88 5.58 11.00 7.10
C LEU A 88 4.09 11.25 6.89
N LEU A 89 3.36 10.20 6.48
CA LEU A 89 1.90 10.20 6.42
C LEU A 89 1.34 10.58 7.80
N GLN A 90 0.59 11.68 7.87
CA GLN A 90 -0.21 12.04 9.04
C GLN A 90 -1.65 11.59 8.76
N PRO A 91 -2.10 10.46 9.32
CA PRO A 91 -3.47 10.01 9.12
C PRO A 91 -4.43 10.98 9.83
N LEU A 92 -5.58 11.24 9.19
CA LEU A 92 -6.65 11.95 9.87
C LEU A 92 -7.12 11.15 11.11
N PRO A 93 -7.60 11.82 12.16
CA PRO A 93 -8.15 11.14 13.33
C PRO A 93 -9.25 10.16 12.89
N ILE A 94 -9.26 9.00 13.54
CA ILE A 94 -10.26 7.96 13.31
C ILE A 94 -11.56 8.44 14.00
N PRO A 95 -12.69 8.50 13.29
CA PRO A 95 -13.96 8.88 13.89
C PRO A 95 -14.39 7.92 15.02
N GLU A 96 -15.26 8.37 15.94
CA GLU A 96 -15.72 7.55 17.08
C GLU A 96 -16.98 6.73 16.78
N ARG A 97 -17.79 7.14 15.81
CA ARG A 97 -19.03 6.44 15.44
C ARG A 97 -19.28 6.45 13.92
N PRO A 98 -20.05 5.48 13.39
CA PRO A 98 -20.49 5.49 12.00
C PRO A 98 -21.17 6.80 11.60
N TRP A 99 -20.92 7.23 10.36
CA TRP A 99 -21.53 8.39 9.70
C TRP A 99 -21.30 9.75 10.38
N SER A 100 -20.44 9.82 11.39
CA SER A 100 -20.04 11.09 12.00
C SER A 100 -19.09 11.89 11.10
N HIS A 101 -18.28 11.23 10.29
CA HIS A 101 -17.32 11.88 9.41
C HIS A 101 -17.39 11.22 8.04
N VAL A 102 -17.69 11.98 7.00
CA VAL A 102 -17.86 11.44 5.65
C VAL A 102 -16.84 12.04 4.70
N ALA A 103 -16.49 11.29 3.68
CA ALA A 103 -15.72 11.75 2.54
C ALA A 103 -16.64 11.83 1.32
N MET A 104 -16.59 12.93 0.57
CA MET A 104 -17.40 13.16 -0.62
C MET A 104 -16.52 13.39 -1.84
N ASP A 105 -16.94 12.83 -2.98
CA ASP A 105 -16.28 13.02 -4.26
C ASP A 105 -17.25 12.83 -5.43
N PHE A 106 -16.83 13.22 -6.64
CA PHE A 106 -17.58 12.98 -7.87
C PHE A 106 -16.77 12.13 -8.84
N ILE A 107 -17.37 11.06 -9.34
CA ILE A 107 -16.89 10.36 -10.54
C ILE A 107 -17.59 10.99 -11.73
N VAL A 108 -16.81 11.58 -12.63
CA VAL A 108 -17.29 12.39 -13.75
C VAL A 108 -16.88 11.77 -15.08
N ASP A 109 -17.35 12.34 -16.19
CA ASP A 109 -17.01 11.92 -17.56
C ASP A 109 -17.33 10.44 -17.83
N LEU A 110 -18.38 9.91 -17.19
CA LEU A 110 -18.89 8.58 -17.47
C LEU A 110 -19.74 8.59 -18.76
N PRO A 111 -19.77 7.47 -19.52
CA PRO A 111 -20.71 7.33 -20.63
C PRO A 111 -22.15 7.51 -20.14
N GLU A 112 -23.05 7.96 -21.01
CA GLU A 112 -24.45 8.15 -20.61
C GLU A 112 -25.10 6.81 -20.24
N SER A 113 -25.72 6.74 -19.05
CA SER A 113 -26.55 5.60 -18.62
C SER A 113 -27.87 6.09 -18.07
N ARG A 114 -28.97 5.79 -18.79
CA ARG A 114 -30.33 6.29 -18.47
C ARG A 114 -30.37 7.80 -18.20
N GLY A 115 -29.62 8.57 -18.99
CA GLY A 115 -29.47 10.02 -18.83
C GLY A 115 -28.56 10.47 -17.69
N ASN A 116 -27.83 9.57 -17.03
CA ASN A 116 -26.84 9.87 -16.00
C ASN A 116 -25.41 9.86 -16.56
N THR A 117 -24.56 10.75 -16.07
CA THR A 117 -23.15 10.91 -16.49
C THR A 117 -22.18 11.11 -15.32
N VAL A 118 -22.69 11.25 -14.10
CA VAL A 118 -21.91 11.53 -12.89
C VAL A 118 -22.37 10.61 -11.77
N ILE A 119 -21.44 10.21 -10.89
CA ILE A 119 -21.75 9.54 -9.63
C ILE A 119 -21.28 10.44 -8.49
N LEU A 120 -22.17 10.81 -7.58
CA LEU A 120 -21.77 11.35 -6.28
C LEU A 120 -21.44 10.17 -5.36
N THR A 121 -20.22 10.16 -4.82
CA THR A 121 -19.81 9.17 -3.83
C THR A 121 -19.76 9.80 -2.44
N VAL A 122 -20.40 9.16 -1.47
CA VAL A 122 -20.38 9.59 -0.06
C VAL A 122 -19.99 8.41 0.79
N ILE A 123 -18.82 8.49 1.42
CA ILE A 123 -18.20 7.38 2.13
C ILE A 123 -18.06 7.70 3.61
N ASP A 124 -18.60 6.86 4.48
CA ASP A 124 -18.35 6.95 5.91
C ASP A 124 -16.89 6.61 6.22
N ARG A 125 -16.18 7.53 6.84
CA ARG A 125 -14.76 7.35 7.19
C ARG A 125 -14.58 6.35 8.33
N PHE A 126 -15.61 6.06 9.12
CA PHE A 126 -15.57 5.04 10.17
C PHE A 126 -15.72 3.63 9.59
N SER A 127 -16.93 3.29 9.12
CA SER A 127 -17.29 1.93 8.66
C SER A 127 -16.78 1.59 7.26
N LYS A 128 -16.40 2.60 6.47
CA LYS A 128 -16.13 2.51 5.02
C LYS A 128 -17.37 2.25 4.17
N MET A 129 -18.56 2.39 4.74
CA MET A 129 -19.81 2.24 4.00
C MET A 129 -19.95 3.38 2.99
N GLY A 130 -20.33 3.07 1.76
CA GLY A 130 -20.49 4.03 0.68
C GLY A 130 -21.93 4.15 0.18
N HIS A 131 -22.32 5.36 -0.18
CA HIS A 131 -23.47 5.65 -1.02
C HIS A 131 -23.02 6.11 -2.41
N TYR A 132 -23.63 5.56 -3.46
CA TYR A 132 -23.31 5.85 -4.86
C TYR A 132 -24.53 6.37 -5.60
N VAL A 133 -24.63 7.69 -5.74
CA VAL A 133 -25.83 8.35 -6.28
C VAL A 133 -25.62 8.73 -7.75
N PRO A 134 -26.38 8.17 -8.71
CA PRO A 134 -26.29 8.55 -10.11
C PRO A 134 -26.91 9.93 -10.34
N LEU A 135 -26.22 10.76 -11.11
CA LEU A 135 -26.61 12.13 -11.43
C LEU A 135 -26.54 12.38 -12.94
N ARG A 136 -27.51 13.15 -13.45
CA ARG A 136 -27.58 13.54 -14.88
C ARG A 136 -26.38 14.35 -15.35
N LYS A 137 -25.88 15.19 -14.47
CA LYS A 137 -24.73 16.07 -14.67
C LYS A 137 -24.17 16.44 -13.30
N LEU A 138 -23.04 17.13 -13.31
CA LEU A 138 -22.48 17.70 -12.11
C LEU A 138 -23.46 18.74 -11.52
N PRO A 139 -23.90 18.60 -10.26
CA PRO A 139 -24.90 19.48 -9.69
C PRO A 139 -24.28 20.84 -9.37
N SER A 140 -25.10 21.89 -9.39
CA SER A 140 -24.77 23.12 -8.68
C SER A 140 -24.76 22.88 -7.17
N ALA A 141 -24.12 23.77 -6.41
CA ALA A 141 -24.12 23.68 -4.95
C ALA A 141 -25.54 23.72 -4.35
N ALA A 142 -26.48 24.42 -5.00
CA ALA A 142 -27.87 24.46 -4.57
C ALA A 142 -28.60 23.14 -4.81
N GLU A 143 -28.31 22.46 -5.92
CA GLU A 143 -28.84 21.12 -6.22
C GLU A 143 -28.20 20.03 -5.34
N LEU A 144 -26.94 20.20 -4.92
CA LEU A 144 -26.24 19.23 -4.09
C LEU A 144 -26.88 19.05 -2.71
N VAL A 145 -27.42 20.11 -2.10
CA VAL A 145 -28.04 20.04 -0.77
C VAL A 145 -29.21 19.06 -0.70
N PRO A 146 -30.27 19.16 -1.53
CA PRO A 146 -31.36 18.20 -1.48
C PRO A 146 -30.93 16.78 -1.85
N ILE A 147 -29.93 16.60 -2.73
CA ILE A 147 -29.35 15.29 -3.05
C ILE A 147 -28.67 14.68 -1.81
N PHE A 148 -27.86 15.47 -1.11
CA PHE A 148 -27.17 15.04 0.10
C PHE A 148 -28.15 14.71 1.23
N ILE A 149 -29.19 15.53 1.39
CA ILE A 149 -30.21 15.30 2.42
C ILE A 149 -30.97 13.99 2.16
N SER A 150 -31.44 13.77 0.93
CA SER A 150 -32.28 12.62 0.61
C SER A 150 -31.53 11.28 0.66
N ASN A 151 -30.25 11.29 0.28
CA ASN A 151 -29.45 10.07 0.16
C ASN A 151 -28.55 9.79 1.38
N VAL A 152 -28.26 10.78 2.22
CA VAL A 152 -27.35 10.62 3.36
C VAL A 152 -28.04 11.02 4.66
N VAL A 153 -28.43 12.29 4.79
CA VAL A 153 -28.95 12.83 6.07
C VAL A 153 -30.23 12.13 6.51
N ARG A 154 -31.13 11.81 5.58
CA ARG A 154 -32.37 11.08 5.87
C ARG A 154 -32.10 9.72 6.51
N ILE A 155 -31.01 9.07 6.15
CA ILE A 155 -30.70 7.70 6.57
C ILE A 155 -29.86 7.70 7.85
N HIS A 156 -28.84 8.56 7.92
CA HIS A 156 -27.80 8.48 8.95
C HIS A 156 -27.74 9.69 9.88
N GLY A 157 -28.55 10.72 9.61
CA GLY A 157 -28.47 12.01 10.27
C GLY A 157 -27.37 12.91 9.69
N VAL A 158 -27.21 14.08 10.31
CA VAL A 158 -26.22 15.09 9.88
C VAL A 158 -24.83 14.67 10.38
N PRO A 159 -23.80 14.58 9.52
CA PRO A 159 -22.43 14.29 9.95
C PRO A 159 -21.84 15.49 10.71
N LEU A 160 -20.78 15.24 11.48
CA LEU A 160 -19.99 16.29 12.14
C LEU A 160 -18.97 16.90 11.18
N GLU A 161 -18.34 16.08 10.33
CA GLU A 161 -17.33 16.54 9.37
C GLU A 161 -17.58 15.98 7.97
N ILE A 162 -17.38 16.82 6.95
CA ILE A 162 -17.29 16.42 5.55
C ILE A 162 -15.89 16.73 5.03
N VAL A 163 -15.22 15.70 4.53
CA VAL A 163 -13.98 15.82 3.76
C VAL A 163 -14.30 15.76 2.28
N SER A 164 -13.83 16.71 1.48
CA SER A 164 -14.00 16.67 0.02
C SER A 164 -12.76 17.17 -0.71
N ASP A 165 -12.73 17.02 -2.03
CA ASP A 165 -11.79 17.76 -2.86
C ASP A 165 -12.14 19.26 -2.94
N ARG A 166 -11.38 20.02 -3.73
CA ARG A 166 -11.61 21.45 -3.95
C ARG A 166 -12.55 21.73 -5.14
N GLY A 167 -13.39 20.77 -5.52
CA GLY A 167 -14.40 20.93 -6.56
C GLY A 167 -15.28 22.16 -6.31
N THR A 168 -15.70 22.82 -7.39
CA THR A 168 -16.38 24.14 -7.34
C THR A 168 -17.67 24.11 -6.51
N GLN A 169 -18.33 22.95 -6.45
CA GLN A 169 -19.53 22.69 -5.67
C GLN A 169 -19.23 22.77 -4.17
N PHE A 170 -18.19 22.07 -3.72
CA PHE A 170 -17.83 21.96 -2.31
C PHE A 170 -17.19 23.24 -1.76
N ILE A 171 -16.51 24.03 -2.59
CA ILE A 171 -15.93 25.31 -2.15
C ILE A 171 -16.91 26.50 -2.27
N SER A 172 -18.08 26.29 -2.87
CA SER A 172 -19.06 27.36 -3.10
C SER A 172 -19.53 28.02 -1.80
N ARG A 173 -19.88 29.30 -1.87
CA ARG A 173 -20.46 30.03 -0.73
C ARG A 173 -21.77 29.40 -0.25
N PHE A 174 -22.57 28.87 -1.17
CA PHE A 174 -23.84 28.22 -0.85
C PHE A 174 -23.62 26.95 -0.02
N TRP A 175 -22.75 26.04 -0.47
CA TRP A 175 -22.45 24.80 0.25
C TRP A 175 -21.84 25.07 1.63
N ARG A 176 -20.86 25.98 1.71
CA ARG A 176 -20.28 26.40 2.99
C ARG A 176 -21.31 27.02 3.93
N GLY A 177 -22.22 27.84 3.39
CA GLY A 177 -23.32 28.44 4.15
C GLY A 177 -24.26 27.38 4.71
N PHE A 178 -24.64 26.39 3.89
CA PHE A 178 -25.44 25.25 4.32
C PHE A 178 -24.73 24.50 5.46
N CYS A 179 -23.50 24.01 5.24
CA CYS A 179 -22.75 23.25 6.24
C CYS A 179 -22.59 24.00 7.57
N LYS A 180 -22.24 25.29 7.51
CA LYS A 180 -22.14 26.13 8.71
C LYS A 180 -23.46 26.22 9.48
N ASN A 181 -24.58 26.37 8.79
CA ASN A 181 -25.90 26.51 9.43
C ASN A 181 -26.41 25.22 10.06
N VAL A 182 -25.96 24.06 9.58
CA VAL A 182 -26.34 22.75 10.15
C VAL A 182 -25.26 22.15 11.06
N GLY A 183 -24.18 22.88 11.33
CA GLY A 183 -23.12 22.45 12.25
C GLY A 183 -22.17 21.40 11.67
N ILE A 184 -21.96 21.38 10.34
CA ILE A 184 -20.99 20.51 9.68
C ILE A 184 -19.67 21.26 9.47
N ASP A 185 -18.58 20.66 9.94
CA ASP A 185 -17.21 21.10 9.66
C ASP A 185 -16.76 20.63 8.27
N LEU A 186 -16.22 21.56 7.46
CA LEU A 186 -15.74 21.27 6.12
C LEU A 186 -14.22 21.24 6.06
N SER A 187 -13.68 20.10 5.62
CA SER A 187 -12.26 19.87 5.40
C SER A 187 -11.99 19.61 3.92
N PHE A 188 -11.06 20.36 3.32
CA PHE A 188 -10.70 20.18 1.90
C PHE A 188 -9.36 19.47 1.77
N SER A 189 -9.30 18.44 0.91
CA SER A 189 -8.03 17.85 0.51
C SER A 189 -7.18 18.91 -0.21
N SER A 190 -5.87 18.88 0.02
CA SER A 190 -4.94 19.75 -0.70
C SER A 190 -4.41 19.03 -1.93
N ALA A 191 -4.14 19.77 -3.00
CA ALA A 191 -3.54 19.22 -4.24
C ALA A 191 -2.19 18.53 -4.00
N TYR A 192 -1.54 18.77 -2.85
CA TYR A 192 -0.25 18.21 -2.47
C TYR A 192 -0.31 17.14 -1.37
N HIS A 193 -1.49 16.89 -0.76
CA HIS A 193 -1.72 15.79 0.19
C HIS A 193 -2.95 14.95 -0.21
N PRO A 194 -2.81 14.06 -1.22
CA PRO A 194 -3.85 13.12 -1.65
C PRO A 194 -4.36 12.21 -0.52
N GLN A 195 -3.63 12.13 0.58
CA GLN A 195 -3.96 11.33 1.76
C GLN A 195 -5.25 11.77 2.45
N THR A 196 -5.68 13.02 2.27
CA THR A 196 -6.86 13.59 2.97
C THR A 196 -8.17 13.01 2.43
N ASN A 197 -8.31 12.84 1.10
CA ASN A 197 -9.52 12.25 0.48
C ASN A 197 -9.32 10.78 0.05
N GLY A 198 -8.24 10.12 0.49
CA GLY A 198 -7.92 8.75 0.07
C GLY A 198 -8.96 7.68 0.44
N ALA A 199 -9.97 8.01 1.26
CA ALA A 199 -11.13 7.14 1.50
C ALA A 199 -12.08 7.14 0.29
N ALA A 200 -12.46 8.32 -0.21
CA ALA A 200 -13.30 8.44 -1.40
C ALA A 200 -12.58 7.91 -2.64
N GLU A 201 -11.29 8.24 -2.84
CA GLU A 201 -10.52 7.73 -3.99
C GLU A 201 -10.50 6.20 -4.05
N ARG A 202 -10.29 5.53 -2.91
CA ARG A 202 -10.31 4.05 -2.85
C ARG A 202 -11.70 3.49 -3.09
N ALA A 203 -12.73 4.14 -2.57
CA ALA A 203 -14.11 3.72 -2.81
C ALA A 203 -14.51 3.89 -4.29
N ASN A 204 -14.07 4.98 -4.93
CA ASN A 204 -14.26 5.23 -6.35
C ASN A 204 -13.61 4.13 -7.19
N GLN A 205 -12.36 3.76 -6.89
CA GLN A 205 -11.68 2.66 -7.56
C GLN A 205 -12.41 1.32 -7.40
N ASN A 206 -13.00 1.08 -6.22
CA ASN A 206 -13.76 -0.14 -5.95
C ASN A 206 -15.07 -0.19 -6.75
N VAL A 207 -15.83 0.90 -6.80
CA VAL A 207 -17.07 0.95 -7.60
C VAL A 207 -16.76 0.91 -9.10
N GLU A 208 -15.72 1.57 -9.59
CA GLU A 208 -15.28 1.46 -10.98
C GLU A 208 -14.84 0.03 -11.34
N LYS A 209 -14.16 -0.66 -10.42
CA LYS A 209 -13.79 -2.07 -10.61
C LYS A 209 -15.04 -2.94 -10.66
N TYR A 210 -16.00 -2.72 -9.76
CA TYR A 210 -17.27 -3.41 -9.79
C TYR A 210 -17.96 -3.17 -11.13
N LEU A 211 -18.21 -1.92 -11.51
CA LEU A 211 -18.90 -1.58 -12.76
C LEU A 211 -18.24 -2.23 -13.97
N ARG A 212 -16.92 -2.19 -14.10
CA ARG A 212 -16.20 -2.87 -15.20
C ARG A 212 -16.45 -4.37 -15.31
N CYS A 213 -16.85 -5.04 -14.23
CA CYS A 213 -17.21 -6.46 -14.26
C CYS A 213 -18.64 -6.72 -14.76
N PHE A 214 -19.57 -5.78 -14.59
CA PHE A 214 -21.01 -5.98 -14.85
C PHE A 214 -21.55 -5.13 -16.01
N ILE A 215 -20.78 -4.16 -16.48
CA ILE A 215 -21.20 -3.21 -17.51
C ILE A 215 -21.45 -3.91 -18.85
N SER A 216 -22.48 -3.45 -19.57
CA SER A 216 -22.78 -3.89 -20.94
C SER A 216 -21.66 -3.50 -21.90
N GLU A 217 -21.62 -4.12 -23.09
CA GLU A 217 -20.68 -3.73 -24.15
C GLU A 217 -20.90 -2.26 -24.57
N GLN A 218 -22.15 -1.80 -24.52
CA GLN A 218 -22.59 -0.44 -24.84
C GLN A 218 -22.27 0.58 -23.74
N GLN A 219 -21.92 0.12 -22.53
CA GLN A 219 -21.59 0.95 -21.37
C GLN A 219 -22.70 1.90 -20.88
N ASP A 220 -23.94 1.56 -21.15
CA ASP A 220 -25.13 2.38 -20.93
C ASP A 220 -26.00 1.92 -19.75
N ASN A 221 -25.60 0.86 -19.04
CA ASN A 221 -26.38 0.27 -17.93
C ASN A 221 -25.76 0.50 -16.54
N TRP A 222 -24.68 1.27 -16.41
CA TRP A 222 -23.97 1.40 -15.12
C TRP A 222 -24.81 2.03 -14.01
N SER A 223 -25.75 2.92 -14.33
CA SER A 223 -26.59 3.56 -13.32
C SER A 223 -27.54 2.57 -12.64
N ASP A 224 -28.02 1.54 -13.35
CA ASP A 224 -28.83 0.45 -12.80
C ASP A 224 -28.04 -0.50 -11.91
N LEU A 225 -26.73 -0.56 -12.13
CA LEU A 225 -25.83 -1.42 -11.38
C LEU A 225 -25.44 -0.82 -10.03
N LEU A 226 -25.63 0.48 -9.81
CA LEU A 226 -25.19 1.15 -8.58
C LEU A 226 -25.84 0.62 -7.30
N PRO A 227 -27.15 0.35 -7.23
CA PRO A 227 -27.74 -0.26 -6.03
C PRO A 227 -27.11 -1.61 -5.69
N TRP A 228 -26.81 -2.42 -6.71
CA TRP A 228 -26.14 -3.71 -6.55
C TRP A 228 -24.66 -3.56 -6.18
N ALA A 229 -23.98 -2.58 -6.75
CA ALA A 229 -22.61 -2.23 -6.42
C ALA A 229 -22.50 -1.79 -4.95
N GLU A 230 -23.42 -0.93 -4.52
CA GLU A 230 -23.53 -0.47 -3.14
C GLU A 230 -23.76 -1.63 -2.19
N TYR A 231 -24.72 -2.51 -2.49
CA TYR A 231 -24.98 -3.72 -1.70
C TYR A 231 -23.75 -4.62 -1.60
N ALA A 232 -23.12 -4.94 -2.73
CA ALA A 232 -21.97 -5.84 -2.79
C ALA A 232 -20.75 -5.28 -2.06
N LEU A 233 -20.42 -4.00 -2.28
CA LEU A 233 -19.26 -3.36 -1.65
C LEU A 233 -19.47 -3.14 -0.15
N ASN A 234 -20.68 -2.81 0.28
CA ASN A 234 -20.99 -2.60 1.70
C ASN A 234 -21.12 -3.92 2.47
N SER A 235 -21.45 -5.03 1.81
CA SER A 235 -21.55 -6.36 2.44
C SER A 235 -20.23 -7.15 2.39
N ALA A 236 -19.25 -6.70 1.60
CA ALA A 236 -17.96 -7.35 1.51
C ALA A 236 -17.09 -7.04 2.75
N VAL A 237 -16.50 -8.07 3.34
CA VAL A 237 -15.58 -7.93 4.48
C VAL A 237 -14.37 -7.09 4.07
N SER A 238 -14.11 -6.02 4.81
CA SER A 238 -12.92 -5.19 4.61
C SER A 238 -11.72 -5.80 5.33
N GLU A 239 -10.59 -5.95 4.62
CA GLU A 239 -9.33 -6.43 5.22
C GLU A 239 -8.87 -5.55 6.39
N SER A 240 -9.22 -4.27 6.38
CA SER A 240 -8.78 -3.30 7.37
C SER A 240 -9.54 -3.38 8.70
N THR A 241 -10.83 -3.73 8.68
CA THR A 241 -11.68 -3.79 9.87
C THR A 241 -12.00 -5.22 10.30
N GLY A 242 -11.81 -6.21 9.41
CA GLY A 242 -12.22 -7.60 9.64
C GLY A 242 -13.74 -7.81 9.58
N HIS A 243 -14.51 -6.76 9.31
CA HIS A 243 -15.96 -6.75 9.24
C HIS A 243 -16.42 -6.10 7.93
N SER A 244 -17.64 -6.39 7.50
CA SER A 244 -18.24 -5.64 6.39
C SER A 244 -18.59 -4.21 6.84
N PRO A 245 -18.56 -3.23 5.94
CA PRO A 245 -19.09 -1.90 6.24
C PRO A 245 -20.53 -1.92 6.77
N PHE A 246 -21.38 -2.79 6.23
CA PHE A 246 -22.77 -2.96 6.66
C PHE A 246 -22.84 -3.40 8.13
N PHE A 247 -22.07 -4.43 8.52
CA PHE A 247 -21.97 -4.88 9.91
C PHE A 247 -21.46 -3.78 10.83
N ALA A 248 -20.46 -3.01 10.40
CA ALA A 248 -19.90 -1.93 11.21
C ALA A 248 -20.90 -0.79 11.49
N VAL A 249 -21.88 -0.58 10.60
CA VAL A 249 -22.95 0.42 10.78
C VAL A 249 -24.11 -0.14 11.59
N TYR A 250 -24.61 -1.33 11.25
CA TYR A 250 -25.89 -1.84 11.75
C TYR A 250 -25.77 -2.95 12.80
N GLY A 251 -24.58 -3.52 13.01
CA GLY A 251 -24.34 -4.62 13.95
C GLY A 251 -24.77 -6.00 13.46
N PHE A 252 -25.19 -6.13 12.21
CA PHE A 252 -25.52 -7.41 11.56
C PHE A 252 -25.12 -7.35 10.09
N ASP A 253 -24.92 -8.50 9.45
CA ASP A 253 -24.71 -8.60 8.00
C ASP A 253 -26.04 -8.82 7.27
N PRO A 254 -26.22 -8.28 6.06
CA PRO A 254 -27.43 -8.53 5.31
C PRO A 254 -27.47 -10.00 4.87
N PRO A 255 -28.68 -10.57 4.68
CA PRO A 255 -28.81 -11.96 4.27
C PRO A 255 -28.07 -12.22 2.95
N VAL A 256 -27.32 -13.31 2.89
CA VAL A 256 -26.68 -13.73 1.64
C VAL A 256 -27.78 -14.00 0.63
N LEU A 257 -27.74 -13.30 -0.51
CA LEU A 257 -28.65 -13.58 -1.61
C LEU A 257 -28.50 -15.06 -1.99
N PRO A 258 -29.60 -15.83 -2.14
CA PRO A 258 -29.52 -17.24 -2.48
C PRO A 258 -28.72 -17.43 -3.77
N ALA A 259 -27.85 -18.45 -3.80
CA ALA A 259 -27.09 -18.80 -5.01
C ALA A 259 -28.02 -19.25 -6.16
N THR A 260 -29.22 -19.70 -5.81
CA THR A 260 -30.29 -20.12 -6.72
C THR A 260 -31.61 -19.58 -6.18
N PHE A 261 -32.29 -18.78 -6.99
CA PHE A 261 -33.68 -18.43 -6.75
C PHE A 261 -34.58 -19.59 -7.23
N PRO A 262 -35.65 -19.93 -6.50
CA PRO A 262 -36.64 -20.90 -6.96
C PRO A 262 -37.25 -20.41 -8.28
N ASP A 263 -37.66 -21.36 -9.13
CA ASP A 263 -38.35 -21.06 -10.37
C ASP A 263 -39.64 -20.30 -10.04
N THR A 264 -39.88 -19.20 -10.75
CA THR A 264 -41.05 -18.37 -10.58
C THR A 264 -42.07 -18.63 -11.67
N THR A 265 -43.35 -18.44 -11.39
CA THR A 265 -44.43 -18.55 -12.38
C THR A 265 -44.76 -17.20 -13.02
N ILE A 266 -43.92 -16.18 -12.81
CA ILE A 266 -44.14 -14.79 -13.21
C ILE A 266 -43.13 -14.47 -14.34
N PRO A 267 -43.55 -14.43 -15.61
CA PRO A 267 -42.63 -14.31 -16.75
C PRO A 267 -41.72 -13.08 -16.68
N ALA A 268 -42.23 -11.94 -16.20
CA ALA A 268 -41.43 -10.71 -16.04
C ALA A 268 -40.33 -10.85 -14.96
N LEU A 269 -40.59 -11.65 -13.91
CA LEU A 269 -39.61 -11.94 -12.87
C LEU A 269 -38.58 -12.97 -13.36
N ASP A 270 -39.01 -13.96 -14.15
CA ASP A 270 -38.10 -14.93 -14.77
C ASP A 270 -37.12 -14.25 -15.74
N GLU A 271 -37.58 -13.28 -16.53
CA GLU A 271 -36.73 -12.50 -17.43
C GLU A 271 -35.69 -11.68 -16.66
N GLN A 272 -36.11 -11.01 -15.58
CA GLN A 272 -35.18 -10.27 -14.71
C GLN A 272 -34.18 -11.19 -14.00
N LEU A 273 -34.63 -12.33 -13.47
CA LEU A 273 -33.78 -13.31 -12.81
C LEU A 273 -32.81 -13.98 -13.80
N ALA A 274 -33.24 -14.24 -15.03
CA ALA A 274 -32.39 -14.77 -16.09
C ALA A 274 -31.29 -13.77 -16.48
N SER A 275 -31.64 -12.50 -16.66
CA SER A 275 -30.68 -11.42 -16.91
C SER A 275 -29.66 -11.31 -15.77
N LEU A 276 -30.11 -11.31 -14.52
CA LEU A 276 -29.24 -11.30 -13.34
C LEU A 276 -28.30 -12.51 -13.29
N LYS A 277 -28.82 -13.72 -13.51
CA LYS A 277 -28.03 -14.96 -13.55
C LYS A 277 -26.95 -14.89 -14.62
N GLU A 278 -27.28 -14.37 -15.81
CA GLU A 278 -26.32 -14.20 -16.90
C GLU A 278 -25.23 -13.19 -16.55
N THR A 279 -25.61 -12.00 -16.03
CA THR A 279 -24.64 -10.98 -15.61
C THR A 279 -23.72 -11.54 -14.53
N TRP A 280 -24.26 -12.24 -13.52
CA TRP A 280 -23.45 -12.86 -12.46
C TRP A 280 -22.52 -13.95 -12.99
N GLY A 281 -22.96 -14.73 -13.98
CA GLY A 281 -22.12 -15.73 -14.65
C GLY A 281 -20.97 -15.10 -15.47
N ARG A 282 -21.21 -13.96 -16.13
CA ARG A 282 -20.16 -13.17 -16.80
C ARG A 282 -19.15 -12.62 -15.79
N VAL A 283 -19.64 -12.12 -14.66
CA VAL A 283 -18.79 -11.55 -13.60
C VAL A 283 -17.91 -12.58 -12.94
N ARG A 284 -18.45 -13.75 -12.60
CA ARG A 284 -17.66 -14.83 -11.98
C ARG A 284 -16.45 -15.16 -12.86
N ARG A 285 -16.67 -15.30 -14.17
CA ARG A 285 -15.59 -15.54 -15.15
C ARG A 285 -14.59 -14.39 -15.18
N ALA A 286 -15.05 -13.14 -15.25
CA ALA A 286 -14.16 -11.97 -15.26
C ALA A 286 -13.33 -11.82 -13.97
N LEU A 287 -13.90 -12.15 -12.80
CA LEU A 287 -13.20 -12.16 -11.52
C LEU A 287 -12.17 -13.28 -11.45
N GLU A 288 -12.50 -14.48 -11.93
CA GLU A 288 -11.57 -15.60 -12.04
C GLU A 288 -10.39 -15.26 -12.95
N GLU A 289 -10.65 -14.66 -14.11
CA GLU A 289 -9.62 -14.19 -15.05
C GLU A 289 -8.75 -13.08 -14.43
N SER A 290 -9.37 -12.08 -13.79
CA SER A 290 -8.65 -10.98 -13.14
C SER A 290 -7.76 -11.50 -12.00
N SER A 291 -8.28 -12.41 -11.18
CA SER A 291 -7.52 -13.09 -10.12
C SER A 291 -6.35 -13.90 -10.70
N ALA A 292 -6.57 -14.63 -11.79
CA ALA A 292 -5.52 -15.38 -12.49
C ALA A 292 -4.43 -14.45 -13.06
N ILE A 293 -4.79 -13.31 -13.64
CA ILE A 293 -3.86 -12.29 -14.15
C ILE A 293 -3.07 -11.68 -12.99
N GLN A 294 -3.74 -11.29 -11.89
CA GLN A 294 -3.09 -10.74 -10.70
C GLN A 294 -2.11 -11.74 -10.09
N LYS A 295 -2.52 -13.00 -9.95
CA LYS A 295 -1.64 -14.10 -9.51
C LYS A 295 -0.41 -14.21 -10.41
N THR A 296 -0.61 -14.27 -11.72
CA THR A 296 0.50 -14.37 -12.70
C THR A 296 1.47 -13.18 -12.60
N LYS A 297 0.95 -11.95 -12.47
CA LYS A 297 1.78 -10.75 -12.30
C LYS A 297 2.52 -10.74 -10.96
N ALA A 298 1.85 -11.11 -9.87
CA ALA A 298 2.46 -11.19 -8.55
C ALA A 298 3.55 -12.28 -8.50
N ASP A 299 3.28 -13.44 -9.09
CA ASP A 299 4.17 -14.59 -9.10
C ASP A 299 5.44 -14.35 -9.94
N ARG A 300 5.40 -13.50 -10.98
CA ARG A 300 6.61 -13.08 -11.75
C ARG A 300 7.73 -12.49 -10.86
N HIS A 301 7.36 -11.90 -9.72
CA HIS A 301 8.31 -11.30 -8.80
C HIS A 301 8.50 -12.11 -7.51
N ARG A 302 7.95 -13.34 -7.45
CA ARG A 302 8.03 -14.24 -6.29
C ARG A 302 8.86 -15.48 -6.62
N ARG A 303 9.38 -16.14 -5.59
CA ARG A 303 10.05 -17.44 -5.70
C ARG A 303 9.17 -18.49 -5.03
N GLN A 304 9.28 -19.75 -5.46
CA GLN A 304 8.61 -20.85 -4.79
C GLN A 304 8.97 -20.86 -3.29
N ALA A 305 7.94 -20.98 -2.47
CA ALA A 305 8.08 -21.12 -1.04
C ALA A 305 8.83 -22.43 -0.72
N PRO A 306 9.86 -22.42 0.14
CA PRO A 306 10.43 -23.66 0.65
C PRO A 306 9.35 -24.46 1.37
N VAL A 307 9.33 -25.77 1.14
CA VAL A 307 8.40 -26.69 1.81
C VAL A 307 9.04 -27.14 3.11
N TYR A 308 8.40 -26.81 4.22
CA TYR A 308 8.82 -27.27 5.55
C TYR A 308 7.93 -28.44 5.99
N GLN A 309 8.53 -29.41 6.68
CA GLN A 309 7.82 -30.53 7.28
C GLN A 309 7.47 -30.24 8.74
N VAL A 310 6.45 -30.94 9.23
CA VAL A 310 6.12 -30.91 10.66
C VAL A 310 7.30 -31.48 11.44
N GLY A 311 7.77 -30.71 12.42
CA GLY A 311 8.96 -31.05 13.20
C GLY A 311 10.24 -30.32 12.78
N ASP A 312 10.27 -29.69 11.61
CA ASP A 312 11.40 -28.85 11.20
C ASP A 312 11.59 -27.68 12.15
N ARG A 313 12.85 -27.29 12.37
CA ARG A 313 13.22 -26.13 13.16
C ARG A 313 13.49 -24.94 12.25
N VAL A 314 12.83 -23.83 12.52
CA VAL A 314 12.95 -22.60 11.73
C VAL A 314 13.19 -21.39 12.62
N TRP A 315 13.94 -20.44 12.08
CA TRP A 315 14.09 -19.11 12.64
C TRP A 315 12.91 -18.24 12.22
N LEU A 316 12.35 -17.48 13.16
CA LEU A 316 11.23 -16.56 12.94
C LEU A 316 11.73 -15.11 12.92
N SER A 317 11.36 -14.31 11.92
CA SER A 317 11.76 -12.90 11.85
C SER A 317 11.14 -12.08 12.98
N SER A 318 11.95 -11.23 13.61
CA SER A 318 11.53 -10.33 14.70
C SER A 318 10.97 -8.99 14.22
N ARG A 319 10.88 -8.74 12.90
CA ARG A 319 10.51 -7.43 12.34
C ARG A 319 9.18 -6.88 12.88
N ASN A 320 8.23 -7.76 13.17
CA ASN A 320 6.89 -7.41 13.66
C ASN A 320 6.64 -7.86 15.10
N ILE A 321 7.69 -8.18 15.85
CA ILE A 321 7.61 -8.74 17.20
C ILE A 321 8.26 -7.75 18.16
N LYS A 322 7.49 -7.32 19.18
CA LYS A 322 8.04 -6.49 20.26
C LYS A 322 8.94 -7.36 21.13
N LEU A 323 10.25 -7.19 21.00
CA LEU A 323 11.24 -7.87 21.84
C LEU A 323 11.55 -7.01 23.06
N LEU A 324 11.60 -7.63 24.24
CA LEU A 324 12.02 -6.97 25.47
C LEU A 324 13.55 -6.87 25.51
N VAL A 325 14.10 -5.98 24.68
CA VAL A 325 15.54 -5.71 24.60
C VAL A 325 15.81 -4.20 24.74
N PRO A 326 16.96 -3.78 25.30
CA PRO A 326 17.25 -2.37 25.55
C PRO A 326 17.26 -1.47 24.29
N SER A 327 17.56 -2.05 23.12
CA SER A 327 17.56 -1.31 21.84
C SER A 327 17.01 -2.16 20.71
N MET A 328 15.90 -1.71 20.11
CA MET A 328 15.31 -2.34 18.93
C MET A 328 16.21 -2.26 17.69
N LYS A 329 17.16 -1.32 17.64
CA LYS A 329 18.13 -1.18 16.55
C LYS A 329 19.19 -2.29 16.57
N LEU A 330 19.49 -2.81 17.75
CA LEU A 330 20.45 -3.90 17.97
C LEU A 330 19.76 -5.25 18.26
N ALA A 331 18.43 -5.29 18.20
CA ALA A 331 17.67 -6.51 18.41
C ALA A 331 18.02 -7.58 17.36
N PRO A 332 18.02 -8.87 17.74
CA PRO A 332 18.23 -9.95 16.79
C PRO A 332 17.11 -9.92 15.74
N ARG A 333 17.47 -9.95 14.46
CA ARG A 333 16.51 -9.90 13.33
C ARG A 333 15.68 -11.17 13.16
N TYR A 334 16.14 -12.26 13.77
CA TYR A 334 15.47 -13.56 13.81
C TYR A 334 15.60 -14.16 15.21
N ILE A 335 14.54 -14.83 15.66
CA ILE A 335 14.40 -15.47 16.98
C ILE A 335 14.03 -16.94 16.81
N GLY A 336 14.25 -17.74 17.85
CA GLY A 336 14.09 -19.19 17.81
C GLY A 336 15.42 -19.94 18.00
N PRO A 337 15.60 -21.14 17.44
CA PRO A 337 14.74 -21.80 16.45
C PRO A 337 13.48 -22.44 17.07
N TYR A 338 12.33 -22.25 16.43
CA TYR A 338 11.06 -22.84 16.84
C TYR A 338 10.68 -24.03 15.96
N LYS A 339 10.01 -25.01 16.57
CA LYS A 339 9.54 -26.22 15.88
C LYS A 339 8.25 -25.92 15.13
N ILE A 340 8.12 -26.41 13.90
CA ILE A 340 6.86 -26.35 13.15
C ILE A 340 5.92 -27.43 13.72
N LEU A 341 4.76 -27.00 14.22
CA LEU A 341 3.72 -27.87 14.77
C LEU A 341 2.83 -28.45 13.68
N ARG A 342 2.38 -27.60 12.75
CA ARG A 342 1.55 -28.01 11.62
C ARG A 342 1.61 -27.00 10.47
N ARG A 343 1.38 -27.50 9.26
CA ARG A 343 1.20 -26.68 8.07
C ARG A 343 -0.27 -26.26 7.97
N ILE A 344 -0.55 -24.96 7.93
CA ILE A 344 -1.92 -24.44 7.80
C ILE A 344 -2.31 -24.38 6.33
N ASN A 345 -1.43 -23.83 5.49
CA ASN A 345 -1.59 -23.76 4.04
C ASN A 345 -0.20 -23.80 3.37
N PRO A 346 -0.10 -23.81 2.03
CA PRO A 346 1.19 -23.94 1.36
C PRO A 346 2.26 -22.90 1.73
N VAL A 347 1.85 -21.75 2.24
CA VAL A 347 2.71 -20.60 2.56
C VAL A 347 2.65 -20.16 4.02
N SER A 348 1.96 -20.90 4.91
CA SER A 348 1.77 -20.52 6.31
C SER A 348 1.89 -21.72 7.25
N TYR A 349 2.68 -21.56 8.31
CA TYR A 349 3.03 -22.63 9.25
C TYR A 349 2.79 -22.18 10.69
N ALA A 350 2.30 -23.08 11.53
CA ALA A 350 2.15 -22.87 12.96
C ALA A 350 3.43 -23.28 13.70
N LEU A 351 3.96 -22.41 14.56
CA LEU A 351 5.17 -22.64 15.33
C LEU A 351 4.87 -22.94 16.79
N ALA A 352 5.73 -23.75 17.42
CA ALA A 352 5.76 -23.95 18.86
C ALA A 352 6.43 -22.74 19.52
N LEU A 353 5.65 -21.70 19.82
CA LEU A 353 6.12 -20.54 20.55
C LEU A 353 6.08 -20.80 22.08
N PRO A 354 6.98 -20.19 22.86
CA PRO A 354 6.91 -20.23 24.32
C PRO A 354 5.62 -19.57 24.84
N SER A 355 5.10 -20.06 25.97
CA SER A 355 3.84 -19.59 26.58
C SER A 355 3.82 -18.09 26.92
N HIS A 356 4.99 -17.45 27.10
CA HIS A 356 5.11 -16.02 27.36
C HIS A 356 4.97 -15.13 26.11
N PHE A 357 5.01 -15.69 24.90
CA PHE A 357 4.76 -14.96 23.66
C PHE A 357 3.24 -14.89 23.40
N LYS A 358 2.61 -13.76 23.78
CA LYS A 358 1.19 -13.47 23.51
C LYS A 358 0.96 -13.01 22.05
N ILE A 359 1.44 -13.79 21.08
CA ILE A 359 1.23 -13.53 19.64
C ILE A 359 0.63 -14.77 18.98
N HIS A 360 -0.16 -14.57 17.93
CA HIS A 360 -0.64 -15.69 17.12
C HIS A 360 0.54 -16.50 16.58
N ASN A 361 0.45 -17.83 16.68
CA ASN A 361 1.55 -18.73 16.37
C ASN A 361 1.64 -19.15 14.89
N VAL A 362 0.84 -18.53 14.01
CA VAL A 362 0.81 -18.82 12.57
C VAL A 362 1.57 -17.74 11.81
N PHE A 363 2.57 -18.15 11.04
CA PHE A 363 3.45 -17.25 10.30
C PHE A 363 3.55 -17.61 8.84
N HIS A 364 3.60 -16.59 7.98
CA HIS A 364 3.87 -16.76 6.55
C HIS A 364 5.32 -17.19 6.31
N VAL A 365 5.56 -18.04 5.31
CA VAL A 365 6.85 -18.65 4.96
C VAL A 365 7.96 -17.61 4.74
N HIS A 366 7.62 -16.40 4.28
CA HIS A 366 8.57 -15.30 4.10
C HIS A 366 9.20 -14.80 5.41
N LEU A 367 8.52 -15.00 6.54
CA LEU A 367 9.02 -14.66 7.87
C LEU A 367 9.86 -15.79 8.49
N LEU A 368 9.96 -16.93 7.81
CA LEU A 368 10.67 -18.11 8.27
C LEU A 368 11.99 -18.26 7.52
N LYS A 369 13.01 -18.70 8.25
CA LYS A 369 14.31 -19.07 7.68
C LYS A 369 14.69 -20.46 8.17
N PRO A 370 15.11 -21.40 7.29
CA PRO A 370 15.48 -22.75 7.72
C PRO A 370 16.66 -22.70 8.69
N LEU A 371 16.63 -23.58 9.70
CA LEU A 371 17.82 -23.88 10.49
C LEU A 371 18.73 -24.78 9.64
N LEU A 372 19.84 -24.24 9.16
CA LEU A 372 20.85 -25.03 8.46
C LEU A 372 21.79 -25.65 9.51
N CYS A 373 21.71 -26.96 9.68
CA CYS A 373 22.67 -27.73 10.48
C CYS A 373 23.72 -28.35 9.55
N ASN A 374 24.98 -28.05 9.80
CA ASN A 374 26.14 -28.66 9.17
C ASN A 374 27.21 -28.97 10.24
N ARG A 375 28.33 -29.59 9.83
CA ARG A 375 29.44 -29.94 10.72
C ARG A 375 30.10 -28.77 11.47
N TYR A 376 29.80 -27.52 11.12
CA TYR A 376 30.28 -26.30 11.78
C TYR A 376 29.24 -25.67 12.71
N THR A 377 28.05 -26.26 12.82
CA THR A 377 26.96 -25.73 13.64
C THR A 377 27.24 -26.02 15.11
N LYS A 378 27.65 -24.99 15.85
CA LYS A 378 27.76 -25.07 17.31
C LYS A 378 26.37 -25.02 17.91
N VAL A 379 25.86 -26.19 18.34
CA VAL A 379 24.63 -26.26 19.14
C VAL A 379 24.98 -25.72 20.53
N HIS A 380 24.54 -24.51 20.84
CA HIS A 380 24.49 -24.07 22.23
C HIS A 380 23.31 -24.79 22.88
N ALA A 381 23.57 -25.92 23.54
CA ALA A 381 22.60 -26.50 24.44
C ALA A 381 22.34 -25.49 25.57
N PRO A 382 21.07 -25.22 25.96
CA PRO A 382 20.82 -24.55 27.21
C PRO A 382 21.47 -25.36 28.35
N PRO A 383 22.02 -24.70 29.38
CA PRO A 383 22.63 -25.41 30.50
C PRO A 383 21.62 -26.42 31.08
N PRO A 384 22.07 -27.61 31.52
CA PRO A 384 21.18 -28.58 32.14
C PRO A 384 20.54 -27.97 33.40
N PRO A 385 19.25 -28.24 33.67
CA PRO A 385 18.62 -27.84 34.92
C PRO A 385 19.32 -28.55 36.08
N ILE A 386 19.54 -27.83 37.17
CA ILE A 386 20.02 -28.40 38.42
C ILE A 386 18.76 -28.72 39.23
N SER A 387 18.61 -29.96 39.67
CA SER A 387 17.48 -30.36 40.51
C SER A 387 17.76 -29.96 41.95
N VAL A 388 16.95 -29.04 42.48
CA VAL A 388 16.90 -28.73 43.92
C VAL A 388 15.49 -29.11 44.36
N GLU A 389 15.38 -30.09 45.26
CA GLU A 389 14.12 -30.54 45.89
C GLU A 389 12.98 -30.98 44.94
N GLY A 390 13.30 -31.47 43.74
CA GLY A 390 12.32 -32.10 42.84
C GLY A 390 11.64 -31.16 41.85
N GLU A 391 12.01 -29.88 41.78
CA GLU A 391 11.60 -28.95 40.72
C GLU A 391 12.80 -28.55 39.84
N GLU A 392 12.56 -28.35 38.53
CA GLU A 392 13.60 -27.93 37.57
C GLU A 392 13.81 -26.40 37.65
N GLU A 393 14.94 -25.96 38.22
CA GLU A 393 15.30 -24.53 38.27
C GLU A 393 16.50 -24.19 37.36
N PHE A 394 16.48 -22.98 36.77
CA PHE A 394 17.57 -22.43 35.96
C PHE A 394 18.37 -21.39 36.76
N GLU A 395 19.68 -21.61 36.94
CA GLU A 395 20.56 -20.66 37.64
C GLU A 395 20.78 -19.39 36.77
N VAL A 396 20.25 -18.25 37.24
CA VAL A 396 20.43 -16.94 36.60
C VAL A 396 21.77 -16.34 37.04
N LYS A 397 22.83 -16.53 36.24
CA LYS A 397 24.18 -16.00 36.53
C LYS A 397 24.28 -14.46 36.57
N ALA A 398 23.34 -13.73 35.97
CA ALA A 398 23.25 -12.27 36.11
C ALA A 398 21.89 -11.74 35.62
N ILE A 399 21.27 -10.85 36.39
CA ILE A 399 20.09 -10.08 35.96
C ILE A 399 20.59 -8.87 35.15
N LEU A 400 20.47 -8.93 33.82
CA LEU A 400 20.94 -7.88 32.91
C LEU A 400 19.90 -6.76 32.64
N GLY A 401 18.80 -6.72 33.40
CA GLY A 401 17.81 -5.64 33.31
C GLY A 401 16.62 -5.86 34.24
N ALA A 402 16.41 -4.91 35.15
CA ALA A 402 15.27 -4.88 36.06
C ALA A 402 14.08 -4.15 35.43
N ARG A 403 12.87 -4.61 35.74
CA ARG A 403 11.61 -3.92 35.45
C ARG A 403 11.35 -2.96 36.61
N ILE A 404 11.34 -1.66 36.36
CA ILE A 404 10.66 -0.71 37.27
C ILE A 404 9.22 -0.64 36.77
N SER A 405 8.30 -0.85 37.71
CA SER A 405 6.84 -0.89 37.57
C SER A 405 6.25 0.27 36.80
#